data_AF-A0A2P8D7E1-F1
#
_entry.id   AF-A0A2P8D7E1-F1
#
_cell.length_a   1.000
_cell.length_b   1.000
_cell.length_c   1.000
_cell.angle_alpha   90.00
_cell.angle_beta   90.00
_cell.angle_gamma   90.00
#
_symmetry.space_group_name_H-M   'P 1'
#
loop_
_entity.id
_entity.type
_entity.pdbx_description
1 polymer ?
#
loop_
_entity_poly.entity_id
_entity_poly.type
_entity_poly.pdbx_seq_one_letter_code
_entity_poly.pdbx_strand_id
1 'polypeptide(L)'
;MQQTYLYQWLICSWSKYHASRNNDLIHPEDLAKAEEQGLGSFSECVYEDAAYLTLKKITGETIRVKAEGVFRILPAPKFRMGDPVREVARPEVKGTVCEFIWHTKDLDYKYYIVIGGRRKSRRYNPDELVLCPA
;
A
#
# COMPACT_ATOMS: atom_id res chain seq x y z
N MET A 1 -0.81 -13.52 -23.30
CA MET A 1 0.21 -12.72 -22.59
C MET A 1 0.07 -13.08 -21.12
N GLN A 2 1.11 -13.63 -20.48
CA GLN A 2 1.10 -13.79 -19.02
C GLN A 2 1.13 -12.39 -18.41
N GLN A 3 0.18 -12.09 -17.54
CA GLN A 3 0.13 -10.85 -16.80
C GLN A 3 1.18 -10.94 -15.70
N THR A 4 2.17 -10.05 -15.72
CA THR A 4 3.13 -9.94 -14.61
C THR A 4 2.58 -8.97 -13.57
N TYR A 5 2.80 -9.33 -12.31
CA TYR A 5 2.45 -8.51 -11.16
C TYR A 5 3.63 -7.77 -10.57
N LEU A 6 4.86 -8.05 -11.03
CA LEU A 6 6.07 -7.44 -10.50
C LEU A 6 5.99 -5.90 -10.55
N TYR A 7 6.31 -5.25 -9.42
CA TYR A 7 6.22 -3.81 -9.19
C TYR A 7 4.81 -3.20 -9.25
N GLN A 8 3.77 -4.01 -9.34
CA GLN A 8 2.38 -3.55 -9.28
C GLN A 8 1.93 -3.41 -7.83
N TRP A 9 1.03 -2.46 -7.61
CA TRP A 9 0.34 -2.27 -6.34
C TRP A 9 -0.98 -3.01 -6.37
N LEU A 10 -1.27 -3.84 -5.37
CA LEU A 10 -2.34 -4.83 -5.42
C LEU A 10 -3.26 -4.70 -4.20
N ILE A 11 -4.56 -4.80 -4.44
CA ILE A 11 -5.55 -5.20 -3.43
C ILE A 11 -5.86 -6.66 -3.71
N CYS A 12 -5.86 -7.45 -2.65
CA CYS A 12 -6.18 -8.85 -2.76
C CYS A 12 -7.46 -9.18 -2.01
N SER A 13 -8.22 -10.17 -2.49
CA SER A 13 -9.59 -10.47 -2.06
C SER A 13 -9.70 -10.80 -0.57
N TRP A 14 -8.62 -11.33 0.01
CA TRP A 14 -8.48 -11.62 1.43
C TRP A 14 -8.43 -10.37 2.34
N SER A 15 -8.21 -9.15 1.79
CA SER A 15 -8.19 -7.92 2.59
C SER A 15 -9.59 -7.39 2.95
N LYS A 16 -10.65 -7.93 2.32
CA LYS A 16 -12.03 -7.47 2.52
C LYS A 16 -12.87 -8.34 3.46
N TYR A 17 -12.61 -9.65 3.54
CA TYR A 17 -13.45 -10.58 4.28
C TYR A 17 -12.62 -11.77 4.80
N HIS A 18 -12.44 -11.83 6.12
CA HIS A 18 -12.01 -12.98 6.92
C HIS A 18 -10.90 -13.87 6.35
N ALA A 19 -9.69 -13.76 6.94
CA ALA A 19 -8.57 -14.68 6.71
C ALA A 19 -9.01 -16.16 6.71
N SER A 20 -9.94 -16.55 7.59
CA SER A 20 -10.39 -17.94 7.75
C SER A 20 -11.02 -18.62 6.53
N ARG A 21 -11.41 -17.89 5.46
CA ARG A 21 -11.94 -18.50 4.22
C ARG A 21 -10.93 -18.60 3.08
N ASN A 22 -9.76 -17.96 3.19
CA ASN A 22 -8.82 -17.80 2.08
C ASN A 22 -7.39 -18.27 2.44
N ASN A 23 -7.21 -19.10 3.47
CA ASN A 23 -5.91 -19.64 3.88
C ASN A 23 -5.19 -20.34 2.72
N ASP A 24 -5.91 -20.96 1.79
CA ASP A 24 -5.35 -21.66 0.64
C ASP A 24 -4.68 -20.73 -0.39
N LEU A 25 -4.90 -19.42 -0.28
CA LEU A 25 -4.28 -18.39 -1.13
C LEU A 25 -3.00 -17.82 -0.54
N ILE A 26 -2.72 -18.08 0.74
CA ILE A 26 -1.52 -17.59 1.43
C ILE A 26 -0.53 -18.75 1.54
N HIS A 27 0.76 -18.45 1.46
CA HIS A 27 1.79 -19.44 1.69
C HIS A 27 1.68 -20.00 3.13
N PRO A 28 1.74 -21.33 3.35
CA PRO A 28 1.50 -21.92 4.66
C PRO A 28 2.36 -21.35 5.79
N GLU A 29 3.64 -21.07 5.52
CA GLU A 29 4.56 -20.46 6.49
C GLU A 29 4.21 -19.02 6.86
N ASP A 30 3.43 -18.33 6.03
CA ASP A 30 3.06 -16.93 6.25
C ASP A 30 1.64 -16.79 6.85
N LEU A 31 0.92 -17.90 7.10
CA LEU A 31 -0.44 -17.90 7.64
C LEU A 31 -0.52 -17.29 9.05
N ALA A 32 0.34 -17.71 9.97
CA ALA A 32 0.36 -17.17 11.33
C ALA A 32 0.62 -15.66 11.32
N LYS A 33 1.54 -15.22 10.46
CA LYS A 33 1.86 -13.80 10.24
C LYS A 33 0.68 -13.03 9.65
N ALA A 34 -0.05 -13.64 8.71
CA ALA A 34 -1.24 -13.06 8.10
C ALA A 34 -2.36 -12.83 9.12
N GLU A 35 -2.56 -13.80 10.03
CA GLU A 35 -3.58 -13.77 11.06
C GLU A 35 -3.29 -12.72 12.15
N GLU A 36 -2.05 -12.66 12.63
CA GLU A 36 -1.65 -11.76 13.72
C GLU A 36 -1.67 -10.28 13.30
N GLN A 37 -1.08 -9.97 12.14
CA GLN A 37 -0.77 -8.60 11.77
C GLN A 37 -1.90 -7.90 11.01
N GLY A 38 -2.89 -8.67 10.57
CA GLY A 38 -3.75 -8.26 9.49
C GLY A 38 -2.95 -8.01 8.20
N LEU A 39 -3.67 -7.82 7.10
CA LEU A 39 -3.07 -7.93 5.76
C LEU A 39 -2.92 -6.58 5.05
N GLY A 40 -3.27 -5.48 5.73
CA GLY A 40 -3.26 -4.14 5.17
C GLY A 40 -4.28 -3.96 4.03
N SER A 41 -4.48 -2.71 3.59
CA SER A 41 -5.47 -2.41 2.54
C SER A 41 -4.96 -2.70 1.12
N PHE A 42 -3.64 -2.64 0.92
CA PHE A 42 -2.96 -2.89 -0.36
C PHE A 42 -1.47 -3.17 -0.11
N SER A 43 -0.76 -3.69 -1.11
CA SER A 43 0.69 -4.01 -1.02
C SER A 43 1.37 -3.95 -2.39
N GLU A 44 2.69 -3.77 -2.41
CA GLU A 44 3.50 -3.80 -3.64
C GLU A 44 4.01 -5.22 -3.89
N CYS A 45 3.84 -5.75 -5.10
CA CYS A 45 4.48 -7.01 -5.48
C CYS A 45 5.96 -6.77 -5.77
N VAL A 46 6.84 -7.38 -4.97
CA VAL A 46 8.29 -7.20 -5.05
C VAL A 46 9.02 -8.41 -5.63
N TYR A 47 8.34 -9.55 -5.72
CA TYR A 47 8.86 -10.75 -6.35
C TYR A 47 7.71 -11.63 -6.83
N GLU A 48 7.91 -12.33 -7.95
CA GLU A 48 6.94 -13.20 -8.58
C GLU A 48 7.66 -14.47 -9.04
N ASP A 49 7.19 -15.63 -8.60
CA ASP A 49 7.59 -16.93 -9.14
C ASP A 49 6.38 -17.68 -9.71
N ALA A 50 6.58 -18.93 -10.12
CA ALA A 50 5.53 -19.72 -10.77
C ALA A 50 4.32 -20.04 -9.86
N ALA A 51 4.50 -20.01 -8.54
CA ALA A 51 3.47 -20.40 -7.57
C ALA A 51 2.96 -19.23 -6.73
N TYR A 52 3.82 -18.26 -6.40
CA TYR A 52 3.52 -17.19 -5.46
C TYR A 52 4.00 -15.81 -5.91
N LEU A 53 3.24 -14.80 -5.48
CA LEU A 53 3.60 -13.39 -5.45
C LEU A 53 4.10 -13.05 -4.04
N THR A 54 5.25 -12.39 -3.93
CA THR A 54 5.72 -11.81 -2.67
C THR A 54 5.25 -10.36 -2.60
N LEU A 55 4.35 -10.08 -1.68
CA LEU A 55 3.80 -8.76 -1.45
C LEU A 55 4.48 -8.09 -0.28
N LYS A 56 4.97 -6.87 -0.48
CA LYS A 56 5.48 -6.00 0.56
C LYS A 56 4.38 -5.06 1.04
N LYS A 57 4.02 -5.18 2.32
CA LYS A 57 3.10 -4.29 3.02
C LYS A 57 3.75 -2.91 3.19
N ILE A 58 2.92 -1.90 3.46
CA ILE A 58 3.39 -0.54 3.80
C ILE A 58 4.27 -0.54 5.06
N THR A 59 4.01 -1.47 5.99
CA THR A 59 4.83 -1.67 7.21
C THR A 59 6.24 -2.20 6.91
N GLY A 60 6.52 -2.60 5.67
CA GLY A 60 7.80 -3.16 5.23
C GLY A 60 7.84 -4.68 5.23
N GLU A 61 6.86 -5.33 5.86
CA GLU A 61 6.78 -6.78 5.97
C GLU A 61 6.32 -7.44 4.68
N THR A 62 6.82 -8.65 4.42
CA THR A 62 6.44 -9.42 3.24
C THR A 62 5.49 -10.57 3.56
N ILE A 63 4.66 -10.93 2.59
CA ILE A 63 3.79 -12.11 2.61
C ILE A 63 3.72 -12.72 1.21
N ARG A 64 3.74 -14.06 1.13
CA ARG A 64 3.60 -14.80 -0.13
C ARG A 64 2.17 -15.27 -0.34
N VAL A 65 1.66 -15.07 -1.54
CA VAL A 65 0.27 -15.29 -1.89
C VAL A 65 0.10 -15.75 -3.33
N LYS A 66 -0.94 -16.53 -3.63
CA LYS A 66 -1.26 -16.95 -4.99
C LYS A 66 -1.85 -15.79 -5.79
N ALA A 67 -1.52 -15.73 -7.08
CA ALA A 67 -2.06 -14.72 -7.99
C ALA A 67 -3.60 -14.74 -8.07
N GLU A 68 -4.21 -15.90 -7.85
CA GLU A 68 -5.67 -16.11 -7.79
C GLU A 68 -6.38 -15.23 -6.76
N GLY A 69 -5.68 -14.82 -5.69
CA GLY A 69 -6.27 -13.92 -4.71
C GLY A 69 -6.08 -12.44 -5.01
N VAL A 70 -5.46 -12.05 -6.13
CA VAL A 70 -5.41 -10.65 -6.56
C VAL A 70 -6.81 -10.20 -6.97
N PHE A 71 -7.34 -9.22 -6.24
CA PHE A 71 -8.67 -8.65 -6.48
C PHE A 71 -8.61 -7.45 -7.43
N ARG A 72 -7.56 -6.63 -7.31
CA ARG A 72 -7.40 -5.42 -8.12
C ARG A 72 -5.94 -5.00 -8.20
N ILE A 73 -5.54 -4.56 -9.38
CA ILE A 73 -4.30 -3.81 -9.59
C ILE A 73 -4.59 -2.31 -9.44
N LEU A 74 -3.76 -1.64 -8.67
CA LEU A 74 -3.80 -0.22 -8.37
C LEU A 74 -2.73 0.52 -9.18
N PRO A 75 -2.93 1.82 -9.48
CA PRO A 75 -1.84 2.66 -9.93
C PRO A 75 -0.72 2.70 -8.88
N ALA A 76 0.50 3.04 -9.28
CA ALA A 76 1.56 3.30 -8.31
C ALA A 76 1.21 4.55 -7.46
N PRO A 77 1.46 4.55 -6.15
CA PRO A 77 1.28 5.73 -5.33
C PRO A 77 2.27 6.82 -5.77
N LYS A 78 1.81 8.06 -5.81
CA LYS A 78 2.62 9.23 -6.16
C LYS A 78 3.72 9.51 -5.14
N PHE A 79 3.48 9.16 -3.88
CA PHE A 79 4.43 9.32 -2.78
C PHE A 79 4.55 8.04 -1.96
N ARG A 80 5.72 7.86 -1.33
CA ARG A 80 6.05 6.77 -0.42
C ARG A 80 6.19 7.27 1.01
N MET A 81 6.15 6.33 1.95
CA MET A 81 6.48 6.60 3.34
C MET A 81 7.87 7.24 3.46
N GLY A 82 7.96 8.35 4.19
CA GLY A 82 9.22 9.08 4.39
C GLY A 82 9.51 10.15 3.33
N ASP A 83 8.73 10.24 2.25
CA ASP A 83 8.95 11.26 1.23
C ASP A 83 8.74 12.67 1.81
N PRO A 84 9.70 13.60 1.62
CA PRO A 84 9.52 14.99 1.98
C PRO A 84 8.62 15.67 0.95
N VAL A 85 7.54 16.28 1.41
CA VAL A 85 6.52 16.91 0.56
C VAL A 85 6.17 18.31 1.07
N ARG A 86 5.55 19.10 0.19
CA ARG A 86 4.92 20.37 0.56
C ARG A 86 3.53 20.49 -0.07
N GLU A 87 2.68 21.30 0.54
CA GLU A 87 1.37 21.62 -0.05
C GLU A 87 1.55 22.46 -1.33
N VAL A 88 0.73 22.19 -2.34
CA VAL A 88 0.70 22.99 -3.57
C VAL A 88 0.14 24.38 -3.30
N ALA A 89 -0.95 24.47 -2.54
CA ALA A 89 -1.61 25.73 -2.22
C ALA A 89 -0.83 26.60 -1.23
N ARG A 90 0.03 25.99 -0.41
CA ARG A 90 0.79 26.63 0.68
C ARG A 90 2.22 26.08 0.73
N PRO A 91 3.11 26.51 -0.18
CA PRO A 91 4.43 25.92 -0.34
C PRO A 91 5.35 26.01 0.88
N GLU A 92 5.05 26.91 1.82
CA GLU A 92 5.70 27.04 3.13
C GLU A 92 5.35 25.88 4.08
N VAL A 93 4.21 25.22 3.87
CA VAL A 93 3.77 24.05 4.63
C VAL A 93 4.48 22.81 4.09
N LYS A 94 5.55 22.43 4.79
CA LYS A 94 6.39 21.28 4.48
C LYS A 94 6.22 20.19 5.53
N GLY A 95 6.29 18.94 5.09
CA GLY A 95 6.20 17.78 5.97
C GLY A 95 6.74 16.53 5.33
N THR A 96 6.50 15.41 5.98
CA THR A 96 6.92 14.09 5.52
C THR A 96 5.72 13.18 5.45
N VAL A 97 5.56 12.42 4.37
CA VAL A 97 4.50 11.40 4.26
C VAL A 97 4.70 10.37 5.36
N CYS A 98 3.72 10.24 6.24
CA CYS A 98 3.76 9.37 7.40
C CYS A 98 2.74 8.22 7.35
N GLU A 99 1.79 8.28 6.41
CA GLU A 99 0.82 7.23 6.15
C GLU A 99 0.18 7.51 4.79
N PHE A 100 -0.22 6.46 4.08
CA PHE A 100 -1.07 6.60 2.92
C PHE A 100 -2.04 5.42 2.82
N ILE A 101 -3.26 5.71 2.35
CA ILE A 101 -4.37 4.76 2.28
C ILE A 101 -4.98 4.76 0.88
N TRP A 102 -5.63 3.66 0.51
CA TRP A 102 -6.43 3.59 -0.71
C TRP A 102 -7.87 3.97 -0.38
N HIS A 103 -8.41 5.00 -1.03
CA HIS A 103 -9.79 5.40 -0.85
C HIS A 103 -10.68 4.70 -1.88
N THR A 104 -11.46 3.71 -1.43
CA THR A 104 -12.25 2.84 -2.33
C THR A 104 -13.31 3.58 -3.14
N LYS A 105 -13.85 4.71 -2.64
CA LYS A 105 -14.83 5.53 -3.36
C LYS A 105 -14.19 6.41 -4.43
N ASP A 106 -13.05 7.00 -4.12
CA ASP A 106 -12.38 7.95 -5.03
C ASP A 106 -11.45 7.21 -6.00
N LEU A 107 -11.17 5.93 -5.73
CA LEU A 107 -10.23 5.11 -6.47
C LEU A 107 -8.85 5.76 -6.58
N ASP A 108 -8.39 6.32 -5.46
CA ASP A 108 -7.13 7.06 -5.40
C ASP A 108 -6.50 6.96 -4.01
N TYR A 109 -5.20 7.25 -3.95
CA TYR A 109 -4.45 7.31 -2.71
C TYR A 109 -4.71 8.61 -1.96
N LYS A 110 -4.84 8.50 -0.64
CA LYS A 110 -4.86 9.66 0.27
C LYS A 110 -3.66 9.58 1.19
N TYR A 111 -3.07 10.73 1.46
CA TYR A 111 -1.82 10.82 2.22
C TYR A 111 -2.05 11.56 3.54
N TYR A 112 -1.30 11.17 4.56
CA TYR A 112 -1.12 11.94 5.77
C TYR A 112 0.34 12.39 5.86
N ILE A 113 0.54 13.60 6.35
CA ILE A 113 1.87 14.17 6.55
C ILE A 113 2.09 14.51 8.02
N VAL A 114 3.35 14.43 8.44
CA VAL A 114 3.84 14.95 9.71
C VAL A 114 4.54 16.28 9.49
N ILE A 115 4.22 17.27 10.32
CA ILE A 115 4.88 18.58 10.35
C ILE A 115 5.38 18.84 11.76
N GLY A 116 6.68 19.07 11.93
CA GLY A 116 7.29 19.29 13.24
C GLY A 116 7.00 18.18 14.25
N GLY A 117 7.01 16.92 13.79
CA GLY A 117 6.74 15.74 14.64
C GLY A 117 5.25 15.46 14.92
N ARG A 118 4.33 16.30 14.46
CA ARG A 118 2.88 16.09 14.64
C ARG A 118 2.21 15.70 13.34
N ARG A 119 1.48 14.56 13.35
CA ARG A 119 0.65 14.13 12.23
C ARG A 119 -0.54 15.08 12.05
N LYS A 120 -0.76 15.53 10.82
CA LYS A 120 -1.99 16.25 10.45
C LYS A 120 -3.18 15.28 10.43
N SER A 121 -4.32 15.71 10.97
CA SER A 121 -5.57 14.93 10.91
C SER A 121 -6.21 14.92 9.53
N ARG A 122 -5.90 15.92 8.71
CA ARG A 122 -6.36 16.03 7.32
C ARG A 122 -5.67 15.00 6.43
N ARG A 123 -6.45 14.45 5.50
CA ARG A 123 -5.98 13.69 4.34
C ARG A 123 -5.71 14.63 3.17
N TYR A 124 -4.65 14.33 2.44
CA TYR A 124 -4.27 15.04 1.22
C TYR A 124 -4.52 14.15 0.00
N ASN A 125 -5.07 14.74 -1.05
CA ASN A 125 -5.10 14.13 -2.37
C ASN A 125 -3.70 14.19 -3.01
N PRO A 126 -3.39 13.35 -4.01
CA PRO A 126 -2.08 13.35 -4.65
C PRO A 126 -1.72 14.69 -5.32
N ASP A 127 -2.71 15.41 -5.84
CA ASP A 127 -2.56 16.71 -6.52
C ASP A 127 -2.37 17.89 -5.55
N GLU A 128 -2.66 17.70 -4.26
CA GLU A 128 -2.47 18.73 -3.23
C GLU A 128 -1.03 18.78 -2.70
N LEU A 129 -0.19 17.81 -3.07
CA LEU A 129 1.19 17.66 -2.62
C LEU A 129 2.16 17.61 -3.80
N VAL A 130 3.38 18.07 -3.54
CA VAL A 130 4.55 17.88 -4.42
C VAL A 130 5.77 17.49 -3.59
N LEU A 131 6.68 16.71 -4.18
CA LEU A 131 7.95 16.38 -3.55
C LEU A 131 8.77 17.65 -3.32
N CYS A 132 9.41 17.72 -2.15
CA CYS A 132 10.46 18.69 -1.93
C CYS A 132 11.71 18.23 -2.69
N PRO A 133 12.43 19.14 -3.39
CA PRO A 133 13.73 18.81 -3.94
C PRO A 133 14.68 18.37 -2.83
N ALA A 134 15.56 17.41 -3.15
CA ALA A 134 16.64 16.94 -2.29
C ALA A 134 17.67 18.06 -2.03
#